data_AF-A0A9D2IJW4-F1
#
_entry.id   AF-A0A9D2IJW4-F1
#
_cell.length_a   1.000
_cell.length_b   1.000
_cell.length_c   1.000
_cell.angle_alpha   90.00
_cell.angle_beta   90.00
_cell.angle_gamma   90.00
#
_symmetry.space_group_name_H-M   'P 1'
#
loop_
_entity.id
_entity.type
_entity.pdbx_description
1 polymer ?
#
loop_
_entity_poly.entity_id
_entity_poly.type
_entity_poly.pdbx_seq_one_letter_code
_entity_poly.pdbx_strand_id
1 'polypeptide(L)'
;MADIIVIIILVLLIGGAAAYMIRAKKNGVKCIGCPAGGSCPGSGKTPKKKLSGRVIGRKTMKISGMHCAHCAMDVTKILNQIEGVSAEVNFSKGTARISYDREIGEDVLKNAVEKIGYQVTGIS
;
A
#
# COMPACT_ATOMS: atom_id res chain seq x y z
N MET A 1 47.86 -32.56 -10.87
CA MET A 1 47.56 -32.16 -9.47
C MET A 1 47.08 -30.71 -9.41
N ALA A 2 47.79 -29.75 -10.03
CA ALA A 2 47.36 -28.36 -10.11
C ALA A 2 45.99 -28.16 -10.80
N ASP A 3 45.74 -28.87 -11.92
CA ASP A 3 44.49 -28.71 -12.68
C ASP A 3 43.25 -29.15 -11.89
N ILE A 4 43.37 -30.19 -11.07
CA ILE A 4 42.29 -30.70 -10.22
C ILE A 4 41.93 -29.65 -9.15
N ILE A 5 42.94 -28.97 -8.58
CA ILE A 5 42.75 -27.92 -7.58
C ILE A 5 42.03 -26.72 -8.22
N VAL A 6 42.42 -26.32 -9.44
CA VAL A 6 41.79 -25.21 -10.18
C VAL A 6 40.33 -25.50 -10.49
N ILE A 7 40.00 -26.73 -10.91
CA ILE A 7 38.62 -27.14 -11.21
C ILE A 7 37.75 -27.09 -9.94
N ILE A 8 38.25 -27.55 -8.79
CA ILE A 8 37.52 -27.51 -7.52
C ILE A 8 37.22 -26.07 -7.10
N ILE A 9 38.19 -25.16 -7.23
CA ILE A 9 38.00 -23.74 -6.91
C ILE A 9 36.95 -23.11 -7.84
N LEU A 10 36.99 -23.41 -9.14
CA LEU A 10 36.03 -22.90 -10.10
C LEU A 10 34.59 -23.35 -9.79
N VAL A 11 34.43 -24.63 -9.43
CA VAL A 11 33.12 -25.21 -9.07
C VAL A 11 32.59 -24.59 -7.77
N LEU A 12 33.44 -24.34 -6.77
CA LEU A 12 33.04 -23.69 -5.52
C LEU A 12 32.58 -22.24 -5.74
N LEU A 13 33.28 -21.49 -6.60
CA LEU A 13 32.90 -20.12 -6.93
C LEU A 13 31.56 -20.06 -7.68
N ILE A 14 31.38 -20.92 -8.68
CA ILE A 14 30.13 -20.97 -9.48
C ILE A 14 28.96 -21.49 -8.62
N GLY A 15 29.18 -22.54 -7.83
CA GLY A 15 28.18 -23.11 -6.94
C GLY A 15 27.75 -22.14 -5.83
N GLY A 16 28.72 -21.43 -5.23
CA GLY A 16 28.46 -20.39 -4.24
C GLY A 16 27.63 -19.23 -4.80
N ALA A 17 27.96 -18.76 -6.01
CA ALA A 17 27.21 -17.71 -6.68
C ALA A 17 25.77 -18.14 -7.01
N ALA A 18 25.57 -19.36 -7.51
CA ALA A 18 24.24 -19.90 -7.80
C ALA A 18 23.40 -20.06 -6.53
N ALA A 19 23.97 -20.62 -5.46
CA ALA A 19 23.30 -20.79 -4.17
C ALA A 19 22.92 -19.44 -3.54
N TYR A 20 23.80 -18.44 -3.63
CA TYR A 20 23.53 -17.08 -3.15
C TYR A 20 22.36 -16.45 -3.89
N MET A 21 22.34 -16.53 -5.23
CA MET A 21 21.26 -16.00 -6.07
C MET A 21 19.91 -16.68 -5.80
N ILE A 22 19.90 -18.00 -5.60
CA ILE A 22 18.69 -18.76 -5.28
C ILE A 22 18.16 -18.41 -3.88
N ARG A 23 19.06 -18.24 -2.90
CA ARG A 23 18.70 -17.84 -1.52
C ARG A 23 18.13 -16.42 -1.48
N ALA A 24 18.72 -15.48 -2.21
CA ALA A 24 18.24 -14.10 -2.32
C ALA A 24 16.81 -14.04 -2.89
N LYS A 25 16.50 -14.84 -3.92
CA LYS A 25 15.17 -14.89 -4.53
C LYS A 25 14.09 -15.43 -3.57
N LYS A 26 14.43 -16.38 -2.69
CA LYS A 26 13.49 -16.94 -1.70
C LYS A 26 13.23 -16.01 -0.51
N ASN A 27 14.16 -15.12 -0.20
CA ASN A 27 14.05 -14.19 0.94
C ASN A 27 13.28 -12.89 0.61
N GLY A 28 12.64 -12.79 -0.54
CA GLY A 28 11.68 -11.71 -0.81
C GLY A 28 12.27 -10.34 -1.13
N VAL A 29 13.52 -10.25 -1.60
CA VAL A 29 14.03 -9.01 -2.22
C VAL A 29 13.34 -8.82 -3.58
N LYS A 30 12.22 -8.09 -3.56
CA LYS A 30 11.62 -7.51 -4.76
C LYS A 30 12.66 -6.56 -5.36
N CYS A 31 13.10 -6.88 -6.57
CA CYS A 31 13.92 -6.08 -7.48
C CYS A 31 15.45 -6.18 -7.29
N ILE A 32 16.04 -7.21 -7.91
CA ILE A 32 17.46 -7.24 -8.29
C ILE A 32 17.61 -6.27 -9.48
N GLY A 33 18.15 -5.08 -9.24
CA GLY A 33 18.39 -4.07 -10.30
C GLY A 33 18.19 -2.61 -9.90
N CYS A 34 17.63 -2.31 -8.72
CA CYS A 34 17.59 -0.93 -8.22
C CYS A 34 18.91 -0.60 -7.47
N PRO A 35 19.64 0.47 -7.83
CA PRO A 35 20.88 0.88 -7.16
C PRO A 35 20.66 1.32 -5.68
N ALA A 36 19.41 1.44 -5.25
CA ALA A 36 19.02 1.83 -3.90
C ALA A 36 18.77 0.64 -2.92
N GLY A 37 19.08 -0.60 -3.31
CA GLY A 37 19.11 -1.72 -2.35
C GLY A 37 17.80 -1.94 -1.58
N GLY A 38 16.78 -2.49 -2.25
CA GLY A 38 15.73 -3.27 -1.59
C GLY A 38 14.75 -2.57 -0.63
N SER A 39 14.87 -1.27 -0.36
CA SER A 39 13.92 -0.55 0.50
C SER A 39 12.96 0.34 -0.31
N CYS A 40 12.18 -0.28 -1.21
CA CYS A 40 10.98 0.36 -1.74
C CYS A 40 9.77 -0.04 -0.87
N PRO A 41 9.23 0.83 0.00
CA PRO A 41 8.05 0.53 0.82
C PRO A 41 6.73 0.47 0.01
N GLY A 42 6.81 0.54 -1.32
CA GLY A 42 5.69 0.84 -2.22
C GLY A 42 4.88 -0.35 -2.76
N SER A 43 4.80 -1.48 -2.05
CA SER A 43 3.96 -2.60 -2.50
C SER A 43 3.32 -3.38 -1.35
N GLY A 44 3.14 -2.74 -0.19
CA GLY A 44 2.14 -3.20 0.75
C GLY A 44 0.78 -2.81 0.21
N LYS A 45 -0.01 -3.78 -0.29
CA LYS A 45 -1.46 -3.55 -0.47
C LYS A 45 -1.98 -3.05 0.87
N THR A 46 -2.40 -1.79 0.96
CA THR A 46 -2.91 -1.23 2.22
C THR A 46 -4.03 -2.16 2.71
N PRO A 47 -3.92 -2.78 3.89
CA PRO A 47 -4.94 -3.68 4.37
C PRO A 47 -6.24 -2.88 4.51
N LYS A 48 -7.26 -3.26 3.73
CA LYS A 48 -8.59 -2.65 3.83
C LYS A 48 -9.10 -2.92 5.25
N LYS A 49 -9.27 -1.86 6.05
CA LYS A 49 -9.84 -1.95 7.41
C LYS A 49 -11.26 -2.49 7.28
N LYS A 50 -11.51 -3.69 7.78
CA LYS A 50 -12.88 -4.21 7.94
C LYS A 50 -13.42 -3.64 9.24
N LEU A 51 -14.58 -2.96 9.20
CA LEU A 51 -15.27 -2.56 10.43
C LEU A 51 -15.59 -3.83 11.24
N SER A 52 -15.23 -3.80 12.52
CA SER A 52 -15.47 -4.89 13.47
C SER A 52 -16.90 -4.88 14.06
N GLY A 53 -17.70 -3.84 13.78
CA GLY A 53 -19.05 -3.63 14.33
C GLY A 53 -20.19 -3.68 13.30
N ARG A 54 -21.42 -3.49 13.80
CA ARG A 54 -22.64 -3.33 12.98
C ARG A 54 -22.61 -1.93 12.33
N VAL A 55 -22.52 -1.88 11.01
CA VAL A 55 -22.56 -0.61 10.25
C VAL A 55 -23.91 0.08 10.49
N ILE A 56 -23.88 1.28 11.08
CA ILE A 56 -25.08 2.07 11.40
C ILE A 56 -25.55 2.85 10.16
N GLY A 57 -24.61 3.27 9.31
CA GLY A 57 -24.94 4.02 8.11
C GLY A 57 -23.83 4.02 7.07
N ARG A 58 -24.19 4.47 5.86
CA ARG A 58 -23.26 4.67 4.75
C ARG A 58 -23.44 6.06 4.18
N LYS A 59 -22.33 6.68 3.79
CA LYS A 59 -22.29 7.99 3.14
C LYS A 59 -21.36 7.96 1.95
N THR A 60 -21.66 8.76 0.93
CA THR A 60 -20.82 8.90 -0.26
C THR A 60 -20.33 10.34 -0.33
N MET A 61 -19.02 10.54 -0.33
CA MET A 61 -18.43 11.86 -0.57
C MET A 61 -17.81 11.92 -1.97
N LYS A 62 -17.89 13.09 -2.59
CA LYS A 62 -17.18 13.43 -3.82
C LYS A 62 -15.93 14.20 -3.44
N ILE A 63 -14.78 13.77 -3.98
CA ILE A 63 -13.48 14.36 -3.69
C ILE A 63 -12.83 14.76 -5.01
N SER A 64 -12.42 16.03 -5.10
CA SER A 64 -11.67 16.58 -6.22
C SER A 64 -10.16 16.40 -6.02
N GLY A 65 -9.42 16.19 -7.12
CA GLY A 65 -7.95 16.12 -7.11
C GLY A 65 -7.35 14.71 -7.04
N MET A 66 -8.16 13.66 -6.94
CA MET A 66 -7.67 12.27 -6.97
C MET A 66 -7.46 11.79 -8.41
N HIS A 67 -6.28 12.06 -8.97
CA HIS A 67 -5.95 11.67 -10.36
C HIS A 67 -5.25 10.32 -10.49
N CYS A 68 -4.81 9.71 -9.38
CA CYS A 68 -3.96 8.54 -9.41
C CYS A 68 -4.39 7.46 -8.40
N ALA A 69 -4.02 6.20 -8.67
CA ALA A 69 -4.30 5.09 -7.76
C ALA A 69 -3.64 5.28 -6.39
N HIS A 70 -2.43 5.86 -6.37
CA HIS A 70 -1.73 6.20 -5.12
C HIS A 70 -2.50 7.24 -4.30
N CYS A 71 -2.98 8.28 -4.96
CA CYS A 71 -3.78 9.37 -4.40
C CYS A 71 -5.03 8.80 -3.68
N ALA A 72 -5.74 7.87 -4.33
CA ALA A 72 -6.88 7.20 -3.70
C ALA A 72 -6.50 6.28 -2.54
N MET A 73 -5.33 5.63 -2.59
CA MET A 73 -4.85 4.82 -1.46
C MET A 73 -4.55 5.69 -0.24
N ASP A 74 -3.93 6.85 -0.43
CA ASP A 74 -3.61 7.79 0.65
C ASP A 74 -4.88 8.32 1.33
N VAL A 75 -5.86 8.76 0.53
CA VAL A 75 -7.18 9.19 1.03
C VAL A 75 -7.88 8.06 1.78
N THR A 76 -7.88 6.85 1.23
CA THR A 76 -8.47 5.67 1.87
C THR A 76 -7.81 5.37 3.21
N LYS A 77 -6.48 5.50 3.29
CA LYS A 77 -5.71 5.23 4.51
C LYS A 77 -6.06 6.22 5.62
N ILE A 78 -6.11 7.51 5.30
CA ILE A 78 -6.43 8.57 6.25
C ILE A 78 -7.86 8.45 6.77
N LEU A 79 -8.82 8.18 5.89
CA LEU A 79 -10.21 7.95 6.30
C LEU A 79 -10.37 6.69 7.15
N ASN A 80 -9.61 5.62 6.83
CA ASN A 80 -9.60 4.39 7.63
C ASN A 80 -8.86 4.52 8.97
N GLN A 81 -8.03 5.55 9.17
CA GLN A 81 -7.44 5.81 10.49
C GLN A 81 -8.49 6.28 11.51
N ILE A 82 -9.62 6.82 11.05
CA ILE A 82 -10.70 7.24 11.93
C ILE A 82 -11.33 5.98 12.56
N GLU A 83 -11.43 5.97 13.89
CA GLU A 83 -12.07 4.89 14.63
C GLU A 83 -13.54 4.79 14.25
N GLY A 84 -13.99 3.57 13.97
CA GLY A 84 -15.37 3.34 13.56
C GLY A 84 -15.71 3.71 12.12
N VAL A 85 -14.70 4.00 11.29
CA VAL A 85 -14.86 4.26 9.84
C VAL A 85 -14.18 3.18 9.01
N SER A 86 -14.89 2.73 7.97
CA SER A 86 -14.28 2.13 6.79
C SER A 86 -14.63 2.96 5.57
N ALA A 87 -13.60 3.48 4.91
CA ALA A 87 -13.72 4.15 3.64
C ALA A 87 -13.18 3.29 2.50
N GLU A 88 -13.86 3.35 1.37
CA GLU A 88 -13.44 2.77 0.10
C GLU A 88 -13.52 3.85 -0.98
N VAL A 89 -12.36 4.24 -1.50
CA VAL A 89 -12.24 5.32 -2.50
C VAL A 89 -12.15 4.74 -3.90
N ASN A 90 -12.86 5.35 -4.83
CA ASN A 90 -12.78 5.06 -6.25
C ASN A 90 -12.31 6.32 -7.00
N PHE A 91 -11.03 6.35 -7.39
CA PHE A 91 -10.46 7.47 -8.16
C PHE A 91 -11.09 7.61 -9.55
N SER A 92 -11.43 6.50 -10.21
CA SER A 92 -12.06 6.52 -11.54
C SER A 92 -13.42 7.24 -11.54
N LYS A 93 -14.14 7.16 -10.41
CA LYS A 93 -15.43 7.84 -10.22
C LYS A 93 -15.34 9.12 -9.38
N GLY A 94 -14.17 9.49 -8.85
CA GLY A 94 -14.00 10.63 -7.94
C GLY A 94 -14.87 10.54 -6.67
N THR A 95 -15.17 9.33 -6.20
CA THR A 95 -16.11 9.11 -5.08
C THR A 95 -15.47 8.26 -3.98
N ALA A 96 -15.76 8.59 -2.72
CA ALA A 96 -15.43 7.75 -1.58
C ALA A 96 -16.69 7.30 -0.86
N ARG A 97 -16.83 5.98 -0.71
CA ARG A 97 -17.87 5.35 0.09
C ARG A 97 -17.37 5.17 1.51
N ILE A 98 -18.10 5.71 2.45
CA ILE A 98 -17.78 5.68 3.88
C ILE A 98 -18.86 4.89 4.57
N SER A 99 -18.45 3.87 5.31
CA SER A 99 -19.30 3.10 6.21
C SER A 99 -18.85 3.39 7.63
N TYR A 100 -19.79 3.66 8.53
CA TYR A 100 -19.49 3.99 9.92
C TYR A 100 -20.32 3.15 10.89
N ASP A 101 -19.72 2.82 12.03
CA ASP A 101 -20.35 2.08 13.14
C ASP A 101 -20.77 2.97 14.31
N ARG A 102 -20.54 4.29 14.21
CA ARG A 102 -20.91 5.33 15.16
C ARG A 102 -21.27 6.60 14.43
N GLU A 103 -22.00 7.51 15.07
CA GLU A 103 -22.20 8.85 14.51
C GLU A 103 -20.87 9.60 14.46
N ILE A 104 -20.53 10.09 13.27
CA ILE A 104 -19.29 10.84 13.00
C ILE A 104 -19.70 12.11 12.27
N GLY A 105 -19.24 13.24 12.81
CA GLY A 105 -19.47 14.54 12.19
C GLY A 105 -18.84 14.63 10.81
N GLU A 106 -19.57 15.23 9.88
CA GLU A 106 -19.08 15.45 8.51
C GLU A 106 -17.81 16.30 8.49
N ASP A 107 -17.67 17.20 9.46
CA ASP A 107 -16.51 18.07 9.61
C ASP A 107 -15.24 17.28 9.92
N VAL A 108 -15.34 16.17 10.66
CA VAL A 108 -14.19 15.30 10.94
C VAL A 108 -13.70 14.63 9.66
N LEU A 109 -14.65 14.15 8.85
CA LEU A 109 -14.35 13.52 7.57
C LEU A 109 -13.77 14.51 6.56
N LYS A 110 -14.32 15.73 6.47
CA LYS A 110 -13.80 16.79 5.62
C LYS A 110 -12.39 17.20 6.05
N ASN A 111 -12.19 17.49 7.33
CA ASN A 111 -10.88 17.85 7.87
C ASN A 111 -9.81 16.78 7.61
N ALA A 112 -10.18 15.50 7.68
CA ALA A 112 -9.25 14.41 7.38
C ALA A 112 -8.77 14.44 5.91
N VAL A 113 -9.68 14.74 4.98
CA VAL A 113 -9.38 14.83 3.54
C VAL A 113 -8.65 16.13 3.19
N GLU A 114 -8.98 17.24 3.84
CA GLU A 114 -8.32 18.53 3.62
C GLU A 114 -6.88 18.56 4.17
N LYS A 115 -6.61 17.84 5.27
CA LYS A 115 -5.26 17.70 5.84
C LYS A 115 -4.23 17.11 4.86
N ILE A 116 -4.69 16.30 3.92
CA ILE A 116 -3.85 15.70 2.87
C ILE A 116 -3.93 16.47 1.54
N GLY A 117 -4.57 17.63 1.53
CA GLY A 117 -4.59 18.55 0.39
C GLY A 117 -5.67 18.25 -0.66
N TYR A 118 -6.70 17.47 -0.33
CA TYR A 118 -7.83 17.22 -1.23
C TYR A 118 -9.07 17.97 -0.80
N GLN A 119 -9.93 18.30 -1.76
CA GLN A 119 -11.13 19.10 -1.53
C GLN A 119 -12.39 18.25 -1.70
N VAL A 120 -13.31 18.35 -0.74
CA VAL A 120 -14.59 17.63 -0.78
C VAL A 120 -15.64 18.49 -1.50
N THR A 121 -16.06 18.06 -2.69
CA THR A 121 -16.98 18.80 -3.57
C THR A 121 -18.45 18.59 -3.20
N GLY A 122 -18.76 17.53 -2.46
CA GLY A 122 -20.13 17.24 -2.07
C GLY A 122 -20.22 15.98 -1.24
N ILE A 123 -21.27 15.89 -0.43
CA ILE A 123 -21.55 14.72 0.39
C ILE A 123 -23.01 14.33 0.15
N SER A 124 -23.24 13.03 -0.08
CA SER A 124 -24.53 12.43 -0.44
C SER A 124 -24.77 11.14 0.33
#